data_AF-A0A9D0ZLD0-F1
#
_entry.id   AF-A0A9D0ZLD0-F1
#
_cell.length_a   1.000
_cell.length_b   1.000
_cell.length_c   1.000
_cell.angle_alpha   90.00
_cell.angle_beta   90.00
_cell.angle_gamma   90.00
#
_symmetry.space_group_name_H-M   'P 1'
#
loop_
_entity.id
_entity.type
_entity.pdbx_description
1 polymer ?
#
loop_
_entity_poly.entity_id
_entity_poly.type
_entity_poly.pdbx_seq_one_letter_code
_entity_poly.pdbx_strand_id
1 'polypeptide(L)'
;MGLLQEHELGLAAQSDTLPSEPTHISDANGRIGGLAESTTYVVYTRLKATENSFCSAWYYNRTVRILTQKATHLTVSADTPAYQWFPGMNLPYFNVRPIFSEVGGSRHWDFEDQYTLKITDEGGDEVRYIRNAGEYTVTVKLDEDIGNYALDEDTFTITVNPIDLSTAQLSLPAGAQPPTYTGQAAWSDVTSISAIVNGSTRTLNAAEYWQFEPATGKNDVNAGDAYVLVSAKSGQGNVVGSGELAYTINRRRRRWP
;
A
#
# COMPACT_ATOMS: atom_id res chain seq x y z
N MET A 1 24.05 42.25 3.19
CA MET A 1 24.15 41.38 4.39
C MET A 1 23.65 42.17 5.58
N GLY A 2 22.68 41.66 6.35
CA GLY A 2 22.53 42.04 7.77
C GLY A 2 21.16 42.43 8.34
N LEU A 3 20.11 42.69 7.56
CA LEU A 3 18.86 43.25 8.15
C LEU A 3 17.97 42.22 8.90
N LEU A 4 18.09 40.93 8.61
CA LEU A 4 17.22 39.88 9.19
C LEU A 4 17.67 39.36 10.56
N GLN A 5 18.90 39.66 10.99
CA GLN A 5 19.42 39.09 12.24
C GLN A 5 18.89 39.82 13.49
N GLU A 6 18.45 41.08 13.34
CA GLU A 6 18.03 41.95 14.44
C GLU A 6 16.51 42.02 14.62
N HIS A 7 15.73 41.53 13.66
CA HIS A 7 14.27 41.62 13.70
C HIS A 7 13.59 40.25 13.80
N GLU A 8 12.52 40.20 14.56
CA GLU A 8 11.58 39.08 14.59
C GLU A 8 10.33 39.47 13.81
N LEU A 9 9.80 38.51 13.05
CA LEU A 9 8.61 38.70 12.24
C LEU A 9 7.43 37.99 12.89
N GLY A 10 6.25 38.57 12.75
CA GLY A 10 5.02 37.91 13.11
C GLY A 10 3.87 38.30 12.19
N LEU A 11 2.80 37.54 12.27
CA LEU A 11 1.58 37.71 11.49
C LEU A 11 0.36 37.63 12.41
N ALA A 12 -0.63 38.47 12.15
CA ALA A 12 -1.99 38.29 12.67
C ALA A 12 -2.99 38.44 11.53
N ALA A 13 -4.06 37.64 11.56
CA ALA A 13 -5.12 37.74 10.56
C ALA A 13 -5.70 39.16 10.56
N GLN A 14 -5.97 39.70 9.37
CA GLN A 14 -6.52 41.02 9.21
C GLN A 14 -7.93 41.07 9.82
N SER A 15 -8.16 42.04 10.69
CA SER A 15 -9.44 42.30 11.34
C SER A 15 -9.59 43.80 11.61
N ASP A 16 -10.80 44.21 12.01
CA ASP A 16 -11.08 45.59 12.42
C ASP A 16 -10.22 45.98 13.62
N THR A 17 -10.13 45.10 14.61
CA THR A 17 -9.27 45.25 15.79
C THR A 17 -8.14 44.25 15.76
N LEU A 18 -6.95 44.74 15.43
CA LEU A 18 -5.73 43.94 15.42
C LEU A 18 -5.20 43.74 16.84
N PRO A 19 -4.66 42.56 17.17
CA PRO A 19 -4.06 42.31 18.47
C PRO A 19 -2.79 43.16 18.67
N SER A 20 -2.42 43.40 19.93
CA SER A 20 -1.17 44.09 20.26
C SER A 20 0.08 43.27 19.93
N GLU A 21 -0.07 41.95 19.78
CA GLU A 21 0.99 41.01 19.42
C GLU A 21 0.52 40.09 18.28
N PRO A 22 1.42 39.67 17.39
CA PRO A 22 1.08 38.73 16.33
C PRO A 22 0.67 37.35 16.90
N THR A 23 -0.24 36.67 16.20
CA THR A 23 -0.69 35.31 16.57
C THR A 23 0.23 34.22 16.04
N HIS A 24 1.01 34.52 15.01
CA HIS A 24 2.03 33.62 14.46
C HIS A 24 3.38 34.33 14.47
N ILE A 25 4.42 33.67 14.96
CA ILE A 25 5.76 34.24 15.09
C ILE A 25 6.73 33.39 14.27
N SER A 26 7.71 34.03 13.65
CA SER A 26 8.73 33.35 12.86
C SER A 26 9.63 32.45 13.70
N ASP A 27 9.97 31.27 13.18
CA ASP A 27 10.98 30.40 13.76
C ASP A 27 12.41 30.99 13.65
N ALA A 28 13.41 30.25 14.13
CA ALA A 28 14.81 30.66 14.10
C ALA A 28 15.34 30.93 12.67
N ASN A 29 14.69 30.37 11.65
CA ASN A 29 15.02 30.53 10.24
C ASN A 29 14.15 31.59 9.54
N GLY A 30 13.27 32.28 10.27
CA GLY A 30 12.39 33.30 9.72
C GLY A 30 11.10 32.74 9.08
N ARG A 31 10.80 31.44 9.23
CA ARG A 31 9.59 30.82 8.66
C ARG A 31 8.41 30.98 9.60
N ILE A 32 7.24 31.34 9.06
CA ILE A 32 5.98 31.44 9.82
C ILE A 32 5.02 30.37 9.31
N GLY A 33 4.62 29.44 10.17
CA GLY A 33 3.70 28.34 9.86
C GLY A 33 2.31 28.50 10.48
N GLY A 34 1.40 27.59 10.14
CA GLY A 34 0.05 27.51 10.71
C GLY A 34 -0.91 28.60 10.23
N LEU A 35 -0.68 29.17 9.04
CA LEU A 35 -1.54 30.19 8.45
C LEU A 35 -2.75 29.56 7.79
N ALA A 36 -3.92 30.17 7.95
CA ALA A 36 -5.13 29.81 7.23
C ALA A 36 -5.04 30.23 5.77
N GLU A 37 -5.67 29.47 4.88
CA GLU A 37 -5.73 29.76 3.46
C GLU A 37 -6.62 30.96 3.13
N SER A 38 -6.40 31.57 1.96
CA SER A 38 -7.19 32.72 1.47
C SER A 38 -7.35 33.86 2.48
N THR A 39 -6.40 33.99 3.41
CA THR A 39 -6.49 34.87 4.56
C THR A 39 -5.44 35.96 4.41
N THR A 40 -5.87 37.21 4.57
CA THR A 40 -4.95 38.33 4.59
C THR A 40 -4.38 38.48 5.99
N TYR A 41 -3.06 38.51 6.09
CA TYR A 41 -2.33 38.73 7.33
C TYR A 41 -1.62 40.09 7.30
N VAL A 42 -1.61 40.75 8.45
CA VAL A 42 -0.83 41.98 8.67
C VAL A 42 0.53 41.58 9.24
N VAL A 43 1.59 42.21 8.71
CA VAL A 43 2.97 41.93 9.12
C VAL A 43 3.33 42.76 10.36
N TYR A 44 3.86 42.06 11.37
CA TYR A 44 4.42 42.62 12.58
C TYR A 44 5.93 42.46 12.55
N THR A 45 6.63 43.48 13.04
CA THR A 45 8.08 43.46 13.25
C THR A 45 8.39 43.91 14.68
N ARG A 46 9.43 43.33 15.28
CA ARG A 46 10.05 43.89 16.48
C ARG A 46 11.56 43.66 16.45
N LEU A 47 12.29 44.46 17.20
CA LEU A 47 13.70 44.22 17.47
C LEU A 47 13.85 43.04 18.44
N LYS A 48 14.72 42.10 18.10
CA LYS A 48 15.09 40.98 18.98
C LYS A 48 15.84 41.50 20.20
N ALA A 49 15.69 40.80 21.32
CA ALA A 49 16.58 40.99 22.45
C ALA A 49 18.02 40.62 22.06
N THR A 50 18.98 41.35 22.59
CA THR A 50 20.40 41.01 22.49
C THR A 50 20.93 40.68 23.89
N GLU A 51 22.20 40.30 24.00
CA GLU A 51 22.87 40.19 25.30
C GLU A 51 22.80 41.50 26.13
N ASN A 52 22.65 42.65 25.46
CA ASN A 52 22.71 43.98 26.07
C ASN A 52 21.40 44.77 25.96
N SER A 53 20.31 44.19 25.44
CA SER A 53 19.03 44.90 25.24
C SER A 53 17.80 44.00 25.31
N PHE A 54 16.67 44.57 25.77
CA PHE A 54 15.36 43.93 25.69
C PHE A 54 14.76 44.05 24.28
N CYS A 55 13.79 43.17 23.95
CA CYS A 55 13.03 43.29 22.71
C CYS A 55 12.18 44.55 22.69
N SER A 56 11.99 45.16 21.51
CA SER A 56 11.01 46.25 21.38
C SER A 56 9.58 45.72 21.50
N ALA A 57 8.63 46.62 21.73
CA ALA A 57 7.22 46.33 21.47
C ALA A 57 7.03 45.92 20.00
N TRP A 58 6.00 45.14 19.73
CA TRP A 58 5.60 44.81 18.38
C TRP A 58 5.06 46.04 17.66
N TYR A 59 5.49 46.22 16.42
CA TYR A 59 5.00 47.25 15.52
C TYR A 59 4.40 46.59 14.28
N TYR A 60 3.28 47.14 13.79
CA TYR A 60 2.69 46.70 12.54
C TYR A 60 2.24 47.90 11.71
N ASN A 61 2.19 47.69 10.40
CA ASN A 61 1.57 48.64 9.48
C ASN A 61 0.41 47.94 8.74
N ARG A 62 -0.80 48.47 8.88
CA ARG A 62 -2.01 47.91 8.24
C ARG A 62 -1.92 47.85 6.70
N THR A 63 -1.04 48.64 6.08
CA THR A 63 -0.85 48.61 4.63
C THR A 63 0.10 47.50 4.18
N VAL A 64 0.96 46.99 5.06
CA VAL A 64 1.87 45.88 4.77
C VAL A 64 1.15 44.59 5.11
N ARG A 65 0.63 43.96 4.07
CA ARG A 65 -0.19 42.76 4.16
C ARG A 65 0.27 41.70 3.19
N ILE A 66 0.09 40.45 3.58
CA ILE A 66 0.29 39.29 2.74
C ILE A 66 -1.03 38.54 2.64
N LEU A 67 -1.33 37.99 1.47
CA LEU A 67 -2.49 37.13 1.26
C LEU A 67 -1.99 35.71 1.08
N THR A 68 -2.45 34.78 1.91
CA THR A 68 -2.21 33.36 1.67
C THR A 68 -3.06 32.91 0.48
N GLN A 69 -2.48 32.07 -0.37
CA GLN A 69 -3.20 31.53 -1.53
C GLN A 69 -4.17 30.42 -1.08
N LYS A 70 -5.18 30.13 -1.92
CA LYS A 70 -6.10 29.00 -1.72
C LYS A 70 -5.50 27.73 -2.29
N ALA A 71 -5.25 26.71 -1.48
CA ALA A 71 -4.75 25.45 -1.98
C ALA A 71 -5.86 24.71 -2.74
N THR A 72 -5.46 23.93 -3.73
CA THR A 72 -6.32 22.90 -4.29
C THR A 72 -6.19 21.68 -3.39
N HIS A 73 -7.26 21.36 -2.68
CA HIS A 73 -7.31 20.21 -1.78
C HIS A 73 -7.59 18.93 -2.58
N LEU A 74 -6.85 17.89 -2.28
CA LEU A 74 -6.84 16.63 -3.00
C LEU A 74 -7.04 15.46 -2.04
N THR A 75 -7.60 14.38 -2.57
CA THR A 75 -7.59 13.04 -1.97
C THR A 75 -6.78 12.11 -2.86
N VAL A 76 -6.26 11.04 -2.26
CA VAL A 76 -5.54 9.98 -2.97
C VAL A 76 -6.31 8.67 -2.93
N SER A 77 -6.25 7.91 -4.02
CA SER A 77 -6.75 6.54 -4.09
C SER A 77 -5.84 5.66 -4.95
N ALA A 78 -6.00 4.34 -4.86
CA ALA A 78 -5.26 3.41 -5.70
C ALA A 78 -5.84 3.37 -7.13
N ASP A 79 -4.98 3.45 -8.14
CA ASP A 79 -5.36 3.09 -9.51
C ASP A 79 -5.72 1.60 -9.62
N THR A 80 -4.94 0.74 -8.95
CA THR A 80 -5.24 -0.69 -8.80
C THR A 80 -5.40 -1.02 -7.31
N PRO A 81 -6.65 -1.13 -6.81
CA PRO A 81 -6.89 -1.35 -5.38
C PRO A 81 -6.62 -2.80 -4.94
N ALA A 82 -6.63 -3.75 -5.87
CA ALA A 82 -6.50 -5.16 -5.55
C ALA A 82 -5.61 -5.92 -6.55
N TYR A 83 -4.77 -6.81 -6.03
CA TYR A 83 -3.93 -7.72 -6.77
C TYR A 83 -4.25 -9.17 -6.38
N GLN A 84 -4.00 -10.12 -7.29
CA GLN A 84 -4.01 -11.54 -6.98
C GLN A 84 -2.58 -12.01 -6.72
N TRP A 85 -2.33 -12.61 -5.55
CA TRP A 85 -1.03 -13.19 -5.24
C TRP A 85 -0.68 -14.33 -6.20
N PHE A 86 0.61 -14.50 -6.47
CA PHE A 86 1.15 -15.65 -7.18
C PHE A 86 2.56 -16.00 -6.68
N PRO A 87 3.01 -17.26 -6.82
CA PRO A 87 4.36 -17.65 -6.43
C PRO A 87 5.43 -16.83 -7.16
N GLY A 88 6.36 -16.25 -6.38
CA GLY A 88 7.39 -15.36 -6.92
C GLY A 88 6.94 -13.92 -7.17
N MET A 89 5.74 -13.53 -6.74
CA MET A 89 5.29 -12.13 -6.77
C MET A 89 6.31 -11.21 -6.10
N ASN A 90 6.64 -10.11 -6.78
CA ASN A 90 7.59 -9.11 -6.32
C ASN A 90 7.21 -7.76 -6.94
N LEU A 91 6.15 -7.15 -6.42
CA LEU A 91 5.64 -5.86 -6.88
C LEU A 91 6.44 -4.74 -6.19
N PRO A 92 7.29 -3.97 -6.91
CA PRO A 92 8.01 -2.86 -6.30
C PRO A 92 7.06 -1.70 -5.98
N TYR A 93 7.39 -0.93 -4.93
CA TYR A 93 6.56 0.18 -4.46
C TYR A 93 6.28 1.23 -5.56
N PHE A 94 7.25 1.51 -6.45
CA PHE A 94 7.12 2.49 -7.52
C PHE A 94 6.14 2.07 -8.64
N ASN A 95 5.69 0.82 -8.65
CA ASN A 95 4.64 0.36 -9.57
C ASN A 95 3.23 0.56 -8.99
N VAL A 96 3.10 0.96 -7.72
CA VAL A 96 1.82 1.36 -7.13
C VAL A 96 1.56 2.81 -7.54
N ARG A 97 0.41 3.05 -8.17
CA ARG A 97 0.06 4.37 -8.70
C ARG A 97 -1.08 5.02 -7.90
N PRO A 98 -0.86 6.19 -7.29
CA PRO A 98 -1.94 7.00 -6.73
C PRO A 98 -2.72 7.71 -7.83
N ILE A 99 -4.02 7.87 -7.62
CA ILE A 99 -4.89 8.79 -8.35
C ILE A 99 -5.17 9.98 -7.42
N PHE A 100 -4.88 11.19 -7.91
CA PHE A 100 -5.16 12.42 -7.18
C PHE A 100 -6.48 13.02 -7.66
N SER A 101 -7.41 13.27 -6.73
CA SER A 101 -8.74 13.79 -7.04
C SER A 101 -9.04 15.03 -6.21
N GLU A 102 -9.57 16.08 -6.86
CA GLU A 102 -9.98 17.31 -6.16
C GLU A 102 -11.14 17.03 -5.19
N VAL A 103 -10.99 17.52 -3.95
CA VAL A 103 -12.00 17.39 -2.90
C VAL A 103 -13.28 18.13 -3.31
N GLY A 104 -14.40 17.41 -3.43
CA GLY A 104 -15.69 17.97 -3.84
C GLY A 104 -15.79 18.30 -5.34
N GLY A 105 -14.78 17.94 -6.13
CA GLY A 105 -14.74 18.09 -7.59
C GLY A 105 -14.75 16.74 -8.32
N SER A 106 -14.65 16.80 -9.64
CA SER A 106 -14.47 15.63 -10.53
C SER A 106 -13.15 15.66 -11.28
N ARG A 107 -12.28 16.63 -10.97
CA ARG A 107 -11.00 16.79 -11.64
C ARG A 107 -9.98 15.85 -11.06
N HIS A 108 -9.33 15.10 -11.94
CA HIS A 108 -8.14 14.32 -11.61
C HIS A 108 -6.88 15.10 -11.97
N TRP A 109 -5.86 14.91 -11.14
CA TRP A 109 -4.55 15.53 -11.32
C TRP A 109 -3.50 14.45 -11.55
N ASP A 110 -2.58 14.75 -12.45
CA ASP A 110 -1.41 13.94 -12.69
C ASP A 110 -0.19 14.72 -12.22
N PHE A 111 0.60 14.08 -11.36
CA PHE A 111 1.77 14.63 -10.72
C PHE A 111 2.96 13.73 -11.02
N GLU A 112 3.18 13.42 -12.30
CA GLU A 112 4.26 12.54 -12.78
C GLU A 112 5.57 12.81 -12.02
N ASP A 113 5.98 11.83 -11.20
CA ASP A 113 7.20 11.85 -10.39
C ASP A 113 7.35 13.02 -9.38
N GLN A 114 6.28 13.78 -9.09
CA GLN A 114 6.26 14.88 -8.12
C GLN A 114 5.70 14.47 -6.75
N TYR A 115 5.89 13.22 -6.38
CA TYR A 115 5.48 12.67 -5.10
C TYR A 115 6.38 11.50 -4.71
N THR A 116 6.38 11.20 -3.41
CA THR A 116 7.03 10.02 -2.84
C THR A 116 5.99 9.10 -2.23
N LEU A 117 6.27 7.79 -2.29
CA LEU A 117 5.44 6.76 -1.70
C LEU A 117 6.18 6.06 -0.57
N LYS A 118 5.45 5.80 0.50
CA LYS A 118 5.83 4.87 1.55
C LYS A 118 4.76 3.78 1.63
N ILE A 119 5.17 2.52 1.58
CA ILE A 119 4.25 1.39 1.74
C ILE A 119 4.58 0.66 3.03
N THR A 120 3.55 0.39 3.83
CA THR A 120 3.64 -0.41 5.05
C THR A 120 2.77 -1.65 4.94
N ASP A 121 3.25 -2.78 5.45
CA ASP A 121 2.46 -4.01 5.55
C ASP A 121 1.49 -3.96 6.74
N GLU A 122 0.71 -5.04 6.93
CA GLU A 122 -0.24 -5.17 8.04
C GLU A 122 0.42 -5.08 9.43
N GLY A 123 1.71 -5.41 9.53
CA GLY A 123 2.50 -5.25 10.75
C GLY A 123 2.95 -3.81 11.02
N GLY A 124 2.78 -2.91 10.04
CA GLY A 124 3.26 -1.53 10.06
C GLY A 124 4.70 -1.37 9.60
N ASP A 125 5.33 -2.44 9.12
CA ASP A 125 6.72 -2.39 8.65
C ASP A 125 6.79 -1.83 7.23
N GLU A 126 7.77 -0.95 6.99
CA GLU A 126 7.96 -0.37 5.67
C GLU A 126 8.54 -1.40 4.68
N VAL A 127 7.88 -1.55 3.54
CA VAL A 127 8.25 -2.52 2.51
C VAL A 127 8.59 -1.82 1.20
N ARG A 128 9.69 -2.25 0.57
CA ARG A 128 10.04 -1.83 -0.80
C ARG A 128 9.41 -2.70 -1.88
N TYR A 129 9.01 -3.90 -1.50
CA TYR A 129 8.44 -4.91 -2.40
C TYR A 129 7.30 -5.64 -1.70
N ILE A 130 6.16 -5.66 -2.36
CA ILE A 130 4.99 -6.43 -1.96
C ILE A 130 5.15 -7.85 -2.52
N ARG A 131 5.25 -8.82 -1.60
CA ARG A 131 5.56 -10.23 -1.91
C ARG A 131 4.52 -11.22 -1.41
N ASN A 132 3.78 -10.84 -0.38
CA ASN A 132 2.82 -11.71 0.28
C ASN A 132 1.40 -11.17 0.08
N ALA A 133 0.43 -12.07 0.19
CA ALA A 133 -0.95 -11.69 0.39
C ALA A 133 -1.12 -10.90 1.69
N GLY A 134 -2.11 -10.01 1.73
CA GLY A 134 -2.38 -9.13 2.87
C GLY A 134 -2.80 -7.73 2.43
N GLU A 135 -3.09 -6.90 3.42
CA GLU A 135 -3.37 -5.48 3.22
C GLU A 135 -2.09 -4.65 3.41
N TYR A 136 -1.95 -3.63 2.57
CA TYR A 136 -0.84 -2.69 2.65
C TYR A 136 -1.38 -1.26 2.65
N THR A 137 -0.84 -0.44 3.53
CA THR A 137 -1.15 0.99 3.60
C THR A 137 -0.09 1.76 2.84
N VAL A 138 -0.54 2.58 1.90
CA VAL A 138 0.30 3.46 1.08
C VAL A 138 0.11 4.89 1.56
N THR A 139 1.19 5.53 1.97
CA THR A 139 1.24 6.96 2.30
C THR A 139 1.89 7.70 1.15
N VAL A 140 1.25 8.77 0.72
CA VAL A 140 1.67 9.65 -0.37
C VAL A 140 2.14 10.98 0.21
N LYS A 141 3.30 11.45 -0.21
CA LYS A 141 3.76 12.80 0.11
C LYS A 141 4.05 13.54 -1.18
N LEU A 142 3.38 14.66 -1.40
CA LEU A 142 3.68 15.57 -2.51
C LEU A 142 5.04 16.25 -2.30
N ASP A 143 5.73 16.53 -3.39
CA ASP A 143 6.97 17.32 -3.34
C ASP A 143 6.70 18.78 -2.95
N GLU A 144 7.67 19.41 -2.28
CA GLU A 144 7.52 20.78 -1.76
C GLU A 144 7.33 21.83 -2.87
N ASP A 145 7.75 21.51 -4.09
CA ASP A 145 7.72 22.42 -5.25
C ASP A 145 6.49 22.25 -6.16
N ILE A 146 5.54 21.37 -5.79
CA ILE A 146 4.40 21.00 -6.66
C ILE A 146 3.38 22.14 -6.86
N GLY A 147 3.54 23.25 -6.15
CA GLY A 147 2.65 24.40 -6.17
C GLY A 147 1.68 24.40 -5.00
N ASN A 148 0.49 24.99 -5.20
CA ASN A 148 -0.46 25.22 -4.12
C ASN A 148 -1.48 24.07 -4.01
N TYR A 149 -0.99 22.87 -3.71
CA TYR A 149 -1.81 21.67 -3.51
C TYR A 149 -1.63 21.14 -2.09
N ALA A 150 -2.70 20.62 -1.52
CA ALA A 150 -2.70 19.96 -0.22
C ALA A 150 -3.44 18.63 -0.32
N LEU A 151 -2.94 17.62 0.40
CA LEU A 151 -3.66 16.35 0.58
C LEU A 151 -4.50 16.44 1.86
N ASP A 152 -5.82 16.29 1.73
CA ASP A 152 -6.73 16.17 2.88
C ASP A 152 -6.67 14.77 3.48
N GLU A 153 -6.51 13.77 2.61
CA GLU A 153 -6.19 12.39 2.95
C GLU A 153 -4.96 12.00 2.13
N ASP A 154 -3.91 11.56 2.80
CA ASP A 154 -2.61 11.22 2.21
C ASP A 154 -2.34 9.71 2.18
N THR A 155 -3.33 8.90 2.56
CA THR A 155 -3.22 7.45 2.61
C THR A 155 -4.32 6.74 1.85
N PHE A 156 -3.98 5.60 1.26
CA PHE A 156 -4.95 4.63 0.75
C PHE A 156 -4.46 3.19 0.98
N THR A 157 -5.35 2.22 0.82
CA THR A 157 -5.01 0.80 0.98
C THR A 157 -4.97 0.08 -0.36
N ILE A 158 -4.11 -0.94 -0.43
CA ILE A 158 -4.12 -1.94 -1.50
C ILE A 158 -4.18 -3.33 -0.87
N THR A 159 -4.91 -4.23 -1.50
CA THR A 159 -5.08 -5.61 -1.02
C THR A 159 -4.43 -6.58 -2.00
N VAL A 160 -3.59 -7.47 -1.49
CA VAL A 160 -3.10 -8.63 -2.24
C VAL A 160 -3.85 -9.86 -1.78
N ASN A 161 -4.75 -10.36 -2.61
CA ASN A 161 -5.59 -11.50 -2.29
C ASN A 161 -4.79 -12.80 -2.36
N PRO A 162 -4.91 -13.70 -1.37
CA PRO A 162 -4.30 -15.02 -1.44
C PRO A 162 -4.95 -15.89 -2.52
N ILE A 163 -4.30 -16.99 -2.89
CA ILE A 163 -4.94 -18.03 -3.71
C ILE A 163 -5.83 -18.87 -2.81
N ASP A 164 -7.14 -18.81 -3.01
CA ASP A 164 -8.09 -19.66 -2.30
C ASP A 164 -8.32 -20.99 -3.05
N LEU A 165 -7.84 -22.08 -2.47
CA LEU A 165 -7.96 -23.43 -3.05
C LEU A 165 -9.42 -23.92 -3.10
N SER A 166 -10.32 -23.35 -2.30
CA SER A 166 -11.74 -23.73 -2.32
C SER A 166 -12.48 -23.24 -3.57
N THR A 167 -11.95 -22.21 -4.22
CA THR A 167 -12.52 -21.62 -5.44
C THR A 167 -11.65 -21.86 -6.67
N ALA A 168 -10.35 -22.16 -6.49
CA ALA A 168 -9.44 -22.48 -7.57
C ALA A 168 -9.79 -23.81 -8.25
N GLN A 169 -9.65 -23.86 -9.57
CA GLN A 169 -9.67 -25.15 -10.27
C GLN A 169 -8.29 -25.81 -10.14
N LEU A 170 -8.27 -27.00 -9.53
CA LEU A 170 -7.04 -27.74 -9.26
C LEU A 170 -6.80 -28.84 -10.29
N SER A 171 -5.55 -29.01 -10.70
CA SER A 171 -5.13 -30.13 -11.54
C SER A 171 -3.67 -30.49 -11.30
N LEU A 172 -3.26 -31.68 -11.76
CA LEU A 172 -1.85 -32.01 -11.82
C LEU A 172 -1.14 -31.12 -12.87
N PRO A 173 0.16 -30.83 -12.70
CA PRO A 173 0.93 -30.09 -13.69
C PRO A 173 0.86 -30.73 -15.07
N ALA A 174 0.94 -29.92 -16.13
CA ALA A 174 0.96 -30.44 -17.49
C ALA A 174 2.13 -31.42 -17.68
N GLY A 175 1.83 -32.60 -18.22
CA GLY A 175 2.83 -33.67 -18.41
C GLY A 175 3.12 -34.54 -17.18
N ALA A 176 2.51 -34.25 -16.03
CA ALA A 176 2.58 -35.13 -14.86
C ALA A 176 2.06 -36.54 -15.22
N GLN A 177 2.84 -37.56 -14.87
CA GLN A 177 2.44 -38.95 -15.10
C GLN A 177 1.46 -39.37 -14.01
N PRO A 178 0.30 -39.97 -14.37
CA PRO A 178 -0.62 -40.46 -13.37
C PRO A 178 0.03 -41.57 -12.54
N PRO A 179 -0.16 -41.60 -11.22
CA PRO A 179 0.47 -42.59 -10.35
C PRO A 179 0.02 -44.01 -10.73
N THR A 180 0.90 -44.99 -10.52
CA THR A 180 0.58 -46.40 -10.76
C THR A 180 0.13 -47.05 -9.47
N TYR A 181 -0.85 -47.95 -9.54
CA TYR A 181 -1.34 -48.71 -8.39
C TYR A 181 -0.20 -49.46 -7.66
N THR A 182 0.05 -49.06 -6.40
CA THR A 182 1.02 -49.67 -5.48
C THR A 182 0.37 -50.38 -4.30
N GLY A 183 -0.94 -50.22 -4.09
CA GLY A 183 -1.64 -50.66 -2.87
C GLY A 183 -1.47 -49.71 -1.69
N GLN A 184 -0.84 -48.54 -1.91
CA GLN A 184 -0.77 -47.41 -0.98
C GLN A 184 -1.47 -46.21 -1.61
N ALA A 185 -1.72 -45.19 -0.81
CA ALA A 185 -2.33 -43.95 -1.29
C ALA A 185 -1.41 -43.26 -2.31
N ALA A 186 -1.98 -42.84 -3.44
CA ALA A 186 -1.22 -42.58 -4.67
C ALA A 186 -0.56 -41.18 -4.76
N TRP A 187 -0.51 -40.43 -3.65
CA TRP A 187 -0.22 -38.99 -3.63
C TRP A 187 1.16 -38.60 -3.05
N SER A 188 1.99 -39.57 -2.62
CA SER A 188 3.27 -39.28 -1.94
C SER A 188 4.33 -38.57 -2.81
N ASP A 189 4.25 -38.70 -4.13
CA ASP A 189 5.31 -38.27 -5.05
C ASP A 189 4.99 -36.98 -5.81
N VAL A 190 3.78 -36.43 -5.61
CA VAL A 190 3.37 -35.18 -6.27
C VAL A 190 3.90 -33.98 -5.46
N THR A 191 4.83 -33.25 -6.06
CA THR A 191 5.53 -32.13 -5.43
C THR A 191 4.99 -30.76 -5.85
N SER A 192 4.11 -30.72 -6.86
CA SER A 192 3.45 -29.49 -7.31
C SER A 192 2.06 -29.76 -7.90
N ILE A 193 1.21 -28.74 -7.85
CA ILE A 193 -0.12 -28.72 -8.49
C ILE A 193 -0.28 -27.45 -9.32
N SER A 194 -1.21 -27.48 -10.27
CA SER A 194 -1.70 -26.31 -10.98
C SER A 194 -3.00 -25.82 -10.30
N ALA A 195 -3.03 -24.55 -9.93
CA ALA A 195 -4.23 -23.84 -9.49
C ALA A 195 -4.59 -22.78 -10.54
N ILE A 196 -5.78 -22.86 -11.12
CA ILE A 196 -6.29 -21.85 -12.06
C ILE A 196 -7.15 -20.86 -11.27
N VAL A 197 -6.71 -19.62 -11.23
CA VAL A 197 -7.38 -18.51 -10.55
C VAL A 197 -7.51 -17.36 -11.53
N ASN A 198 -8.73 -16.82 -11.69
CA ASN A 198 -9.02 -15.75 -12.64
C ASN A 198 -8.50 -16.03 -14.07
N GLY A 199 -8.64 -17.28 -14.52
CA GLY A 199 -8.18 -17.73 -15.84
C GLY A 199 -6.66 -17.91 -16.00
N SER A 200 -5.87 -17.66 -14.96
CA SER A 200 -4.41 -17.83 -14.97
C SER A 200 -3.98 -19.07 -14.22
N THR A 201 -3.17 -19.93 -14.85
CA THR A 201 -2.58 -21.12 -14.22
C THR A 201 -1.38 -20.74 -13.36
N ARG A 202 -1.39 -21.14 -12.08
CA ARG A 202 -0.29 -20.97 -11.12
C ARG A 202 0.21 -22.34 -10.68
N THR A 203 1.52 -22.55 -10.73
CA THR A 203 2.13 -23.78 -10.19
C THR A 203 2.49 -23.57 -8.73
N LEU A 204 1.91 -24.38 -7.83
CA LEU A 204 2.14 -24.30 -6.39
C LEU A 204 2.99 -25.50 -5.94
N ASN A 205 4.08 -25.26 -5.24
CA ASN A 205 4.93 -26.31 -4.68
C ASN A 205 4.40 -26.80 -3.33
N ALA A 206 4.34 -28.14 -3.16
CA ALA A 206 3.91 -28.80 -1.94
C ALA A 206 4.82 -28.49 -0.74
N ALA A 207 6.11 -28.25 -0.99
CA ALA A 207 7.06 -27.90 0.07
C ALA A 207 6.66 -26.60 0.79
N GLU A 208 6.02 -25.68 0.09
CA GLU A 208 5.81 -24.30 0.56
C GLU A 208 4.34 -24.02 0.91
N TYR A 209 3.39 -24.41 0.06
CA TYR A 209 2.06 -23.79 0.09
C TYR A 209 0.91 -24.71 0.53
N TRP A 210 1.00 -26.00 0.23
CA TRP A 210 -0.14 -26.91 0.36
C TRP A 210 0.30 -28.31 0.77
N GLN A 211 -0.66 -29.11 1.21
CA GLN A 211 -0.48 -30.53 1.54
C GLN A 211 -1.68 -31.34 1.07
N PHE A 212 -1.49 -32.65 0.90
CA PHE A 212 -2.59 -33.56 0.65
C PHE A 212 -3.21 -34.09 1.93
N GLU A 213 -4.52 -34.26 1.88
CA GLU A 213 -5.34 -34.90 2.89
C GLU A 213 -6.27 -35.91 2.21
N PRO A 214 -6.65 -37.02 2.88
CA PRO A 214 -7.60 -37.96 2.33
C PRO A 214 -8.94 -37.30 1.98
N ALA A 215 -9.41 -37.48 0.75
CA ALA A 215 -10.76 -37.08 0.37
C ALA A 215 -11.76 -38.10 0.96
N THR A 216 -12.44 -37.72 2.04
CA THR A 216 -13.31 -38.64 2.80
C THR A 216 -14.36 -39.30 1.90
N GLY A 217 -14.41 -40.63 1.92
CA GLY A 217 -15.36 -41.43 1.14
C GLY A 217 -15.05 -41.56 -0.35
N LYS A 218 -13.89 -41.05 -0.81
CA LYS A 218 -13.45 -41.15 -2.20
C LYS A 218 -12.23 -42.05 -2.34
N ASN A 219 -12.04 -42.56 -3.56
CA ASN A 219 -10.94 -43.45 -3.89
C ASN A 219 -9.63 -42.67 -3.99
N ASP A 220 -8.60 -43.08 -3.26
CA ASP A 220 -7.23 -42.55 -3.35
C ASP A 220 -6.17 -43.66 -3.47
N VAL A 221 -6.60 -44.93 -3.46
CA VAL A 221 -5.74 -46.12 -3.50
C VAL A 221 -5.95 -46.97 -4.75
N ASN A 222 -7.20 -47.25 -5.15
CA ASN A 222 -7.48 -48.21 -6.22
C ASN A 222 -7.30 -47.62 -7.61
N ALA A 223 -6.96 -48.45 -8.59
CA ALA A 223 -6.86 -48.02 -9.99
C ALA A 223 -8.22 -47.54 -10.53
N GLY A 224 -8.21 -46.42 -11.25
CA GLY A 224 -9.41 -45.73 -11.76
C GLY A 224 -9.42 -44.26 -11.36
N ASP A 225 -10.60 -43.65 -11.41
CA ASP A 225 -10.81 -42.27 -10.96
C ASP A 225 -10.55 -42.17 -9.45
N ALA A 226 -9.81 -41.14 -9.08
CA ALA A 226 -9.34 -40.93 -7.73
C ALA A 226 -9.39 -39.44 -7.36
N TYR A 227 -9.43 -39.18 -6.06
CA TYR A 227 -9.61 -37.84 -5.50
C TYR A 227 -8.78 -37.67 -4.25
N VAL A 228 -8.26 -36.46 -4.06
CA VAL A 228 -7.52 -36.06 -2.87
C VAL A 228 -7.91 -34.64 -2.50
N LEU A 229 -7.92 -34.33 -1.21
CA LEU A 229 -8.11 -32.97 -0.74
C LEU A 229 -6.75 -32.27 -0.72
N VAL A 230 -6.66 -31.12 -1.38
CA VAL A 230 -5.51 -30.22 -1.31
C VAL A 230 -5.86 -29.13 -0.31
N SER A 231 -5.12 -29.08 0.79
CA SER A 231 -5.32 -28.09 1.85
C SER A 231 -4.13 -27.15 1.91
N ALA A 232 -4.39 -25.86 2.11
CA ALA A 232 -3.37 -24.87 2.40
C ALA A 232 -2.57 -25.29 3.66
N LYS A 233 -1.25 -25.11 3.64
CA LYS A 233 -0.44 -25.38 4.83
C LYS A 233 -0.80 -24.41 5.95
N SER A 234 -0.80 -24.92 7.17
CA SER A 234 -1.01 -24.09 8.36
C SER A 234 0.10 -23.03 8.47
N GLY A 235 -0.30 -21.79 8.77
CA GLY A 235 0.63 -20.69 9.05
C GLY A 235 1.21 -19.97 7.82
N GLN A 236 0.91 -20.38 6.59
CA GLN A 236 1.21 -19.54 5.42
C GLN A 236 -0.05 -18.75 4.99
N GLY A 237 0.12 -17.47 4.69
CA GLY A 237 -0.99 -16.55 4.36
C GLY A 237 -1.23 -16.35 2.87
N ASN A 238 -0.40 -16.94 2.00
CA ASN A 238 -0.42 -16.69 0.55
C ASN A 238 -1.39 -17.59 -0.21
N VAL A 239 -1.67 -18.77 0.35
CA VAL A 239 -2.64 -19.75 -0.13
C VAL A 239 -3.58 -20.06 1.02
N VAL A 240 -4.88 -20.18 0.78
CA VAL A 240 -5.88 -20.42 1.83
C VAL A 240 -6.88 -21.48 1.39
N GLY A 241 -7.66 -21.97 2.34
CA GLY A 241 -8.74 -22.92 2.08
C GLY A 241 -8.25 -24.31 1.65
N SER A 242 -9.17 -25.08 1.08
CA SER A 242 -8.94 -26.43 0.61
C SER A 242 -9.84 -26.75 -0.57
N GLY A 243 -9.34 -27.52 -1.53
CA GLY A 243 -10.09 -27.92 -2.73
C GLY A 243 -9.81 -29.37 -3.12
N GLU A 244 -10.77 -30.00 -3.78
CA GLU A 244 -10.61 -31.37 -4.25
C GLU A 244 -9.85 -31.39 -5.60
N LEU A 245 -8.87 -32.28 -5.69
CA LEU A 245 -8.15 -32.56 -6.93
C LEU A 245 -8.56 -33.96 -7.42
N ALA A 246 -9.13 -34.00 -8.63
CA ALA A 246 -9.45 -35.24 -9.34
C ALA A 246 -8.23 -35.69 -10.18
N TYR A 247 -7.96 -37.00 -10.17
CA TYR A 247 -6.88 -37.62 -10.94
C TYR A 247 -7.20 -39.09 -11.27
N THR A 248 -6.30 -39.76 -11.99
CA THR A 248 -6.46 -41.18 -12.36
C THR A 248 -5.28 -42.01 -11.84
N ILE A 249 -5.56 -43.14 -11.21
CA ILE A 249 -4.55 -44.13 -10.82
C ILE A 249 -4.47 -45.21 -11.88
N ASN A 250 -3.31 -45.35 -12.52
CA ASN A 250 -3.08 -46.35 -13.56
C ASN A 250 -2.98 -47.76 -12.97
N ARG A 251 -3.59 -48.75 -13.65
CA ARG A 251 -3.37 -50.17 -13.30
C ARG A 251 -1.90 -50.54 -13.53
N ARG A 252 -1.31 -51.29 -12.60
CA ARG A 252 0.02 -51.88 -12.78
C ARG A 252 -0.03 -52.89 -13.93
N ARG A 253 0.64 -52.60 -15.06
CA ARG A 253 0.77 -53.57 -16.15
C ARG A 253 1.65 -54.74 -15.67
N ARG A 254 1.13 -55.97 -15.72
CA ARG A 254 1.97 -57.18 -15.57
C ARG A 254 2.93 -57.24 -16.76
N ARG A 255 4.24 -57.12 -16.52
CA ARG A 255 5.24 -57.65 -17.45
C ARG A 255 5.16 -59.17 -17.35
N TRP A 256 4.65 -59.82 -18.37
CA TRP A 256 4.85 -61.26 -18.54
C TRP A 256 6.30 -61.49 -19.00
N PRO A 257 7.01 -62.47 -18.42
CA PRO A 257 8.35 -62.87 -18.86
C PRO A 257 8.33 -63.49 -20.27
#